data_AF-A0A453QHB7-F1
#
_entry.id   AF-A0A453QHB7-F1
#
_cell.length_a   1.000
_cell.length_b   1.000
_cell.length_c   1.000
_cell.angle_alpha   90.00
_cell.angle_beta   90.00
_cell.angle_gamma   90.00
#
_symmetry.space_group_name_H-M   'P 1'
#
loop_
_entity.id
_entity.type
_entity.pdbx_description
1 polymer ?
#
loop_
_entity_poly.entity_id
_entity_poly.type
_entity_poly.pdbx_seq_one_letter_code
_entity_poly.pdbx_strand_id
1 'polypeptide(L)'
;MATAALRFPPLLSSRATPTTTAATFTRRTSSATLRVAAQPESAPASTSTSVSDEPPEFSPPAGFAPPVPRRLAIKEGQLGSIAGAALAVPFRLGTGLFVQGYSVSLVSADKIPADQYSLEFLGLKVRETSKIDQCRRPEKPIEIYEFEGCPFCRKVREMVAVLDLDVLFYPCPQKGPTFRPKVLEMGGKKQFPYMV
;
A
#
# COMPACT_ATOMS: atom_id res chain seq x y z
N MET A 1 -13.37 -58.78 22.47
CA MET A 1 -13.34 -57.99 21.22
C MET A 1 -13.06 -56.55 21.60
N ALA A 2 -11.89 -56.05 21.19
CA ALA A 2 -11.40 -54.72 21.50
C ALA A 2 -11.62 -53.80 20.28
N THR A 3 -12.15 -52.61 20.51
CA THR A 3 -12.28 -51.52 19.53
C THR A 3 -12.03 -50.21 20.28
N ALA A 4 -10.77 -49.80 20.40
CA ALA A 4 -10.07 -48.87 19.49
C ALA A 4 -10.52 -47.40 19.70
N ALA A 5 -9.99 -46.80 20.77
CA ALA A 5 -10.05 -45.37 21.03
C ALA A 5 -9.04 -44.65 20.11
N LEU A 6 -9.53 -43.84 19.17
CA LEU A 6 -8.70 -43.01 18.30
C LEU A 6 -8.24 -41.77 19.07
N ARG A 7 -7.00 -41.82 19.56
CA ARG A 7 -6.25 -40.66 20.06
C ARG A 7 -5.71 -39.87 18.87
N PHE A 8 -6.20 -38.64 18.69
CA PHE A 8 -5.61 -37.68 17.76
C PHE A 8 -4.36 -37.03 18.39
N PRO A 9 -3.23 -36.95 17.67
CA PRO A 9 -2.01 -36.30 18.18
C PRO A 9 -2.13 -34.76 18.12
N PRO A 10 -1.40 -34.02 18.98
CA PRO A 10 -1.36 -32.57 18.88
C PRO A 10 -0.44 -32.18 17.71
N LEU A 11 -1.01 -31.55 16.68
CA LEU A 11 -0.23 -30.93 15.62
C LEU A 11 0.41 -29.65 16.16
N LEU A 12 1.64 -29.79 16.66
CA LEU A 12 2.59 -28.69 16.84
C LEU A 12 2.90 -28.07 15.47
N SER A 13 2.32 -26.91 15.20
CA SER A 13 2.73 -26.06 14.07
C SER A 13 3.65 -24.95 14.59
N SER A 14 4.91 -25.31 14.84
CA SER A 14 5.99 -24.35 15.09
C SER A 14 6.37 -23.67 13.76
N ARG A 15 5.98 -22.41 13.58
CA ARG A 15 6.49 -21.61 12.47
C ARG A 15 7.87 -21.07 12.86
N ALA A 16 8.91 -21.70 12.33
CA ALA A 16 10.29 -21.25 12.44
C ALA A 16 10.44 -19.85 11.80
N THR A 17 11.07 -18.94 12.53
CA THR A 17 11.55 -17.65 12.04
C THR A 17 12.86 -17.85 11.27
N PRO A 18 13.07 -17.16 10.14
CA PRO A 18 14.35 -17.22 9.45
C PRO A 18 15.41 -16.46 10.25
N THR A 19 16.44 -17.17 10.71
CA THR A 19 17.69 -16.60 11.20
C THR A 19 18.46 -16.01 10.02
N THR A 20 18.42 -14.70 9.85
CA THR A 20 19.32 -13.99 8.93
C THR A 20 20.49 -13.43 9.72
N THR A 21 21.66 -14.00 9.50
CA THR A 21 22.95 -13.57 10.04
C THR A 21 23.25 -12.15 9.57
N ALA A 22 23.40 -11.21 10.50
CA ALA A 22 23.76 -9.84 10.22
C ALA A 22 25.25 -9.74 9.85
N ALA A 23 25.56 -9.54 8.56
CA ALA A 23 26.90 -9.14 8.13
C ALA A 23 27.08 -7.64 8.36
N THR A 24 28.07 -7.27 9.17
CA THR A 24 28.49 -5.90 9.42
C THR A 24 29.00 -5.26 8.13
N PHE A 25 28.24 -4.32 7.56
CA PHE A 25 28.70 -3.45 6.48
C PHE A 25 28.84 -2.02 7.00
N THR A 26 30.08 -1.55 7.05
CA THR A 26 30.44 -0.16 7.39
C THR A 26 29.85 0.80 6.37
N ARG A 27 28.91 1.64 6.81
CA ARG A 27 28.20 2.61 5.96
C ARG A 27 29.10 3.82 5.67
N ARG A 28 29.78 3.81 4.53
CA ARG A 28 30.34 5.01 3.90
C ARG A 28 29.18 5.93 3.49
N THR A 29 29.25 7.19 3.86
CA THR A 29 28.33 8.24 3.43
C THR A 29 28.57 8.56 1.96
N SER A 30 27.77 7.97 1.07
CA SER A 30 27.68 8.38 -0.33
C SER A 30 26.29 8.99 -0.58
N SER A 31 26.25 10.28 -0.89
CA SER A 31 25.04 10.98 -1.34
C SER A 31 24.42 10.25 -2.52
N ALA A 32 23.24 9.66 -2.31
CA ALA A 32 22.49 8.97 -3.35
C ALA A 32 21.60 9.97 -4.10
N THR A 33 21.98 10.30 -5.34
CA THR A 33 21.12 11.03 -6.27
C THR A 33 20.10 10.06 -6.85
N LEU A 34 18.83 10.19 -6.46
CA LEU A 34 17.75 9.34 -6.93
C LEU A 34 17.38 9.76 -8.38
N ARG A 35 17.74 8.94 -9.37
CA ARG A 35 17.25 9.07 -10.74
C ARG A 35 16.06 8.14 -10.92
N VAL A 36 14.89 8.71 -11.22
CA VAL A 36 13.69 7.97 -11.64
C VAL A 36 13.75 7.83 -13.16
N ALA A 37 13.87 6.59 -13.65
CA ALA A 37 13.72 6.27 -15.06
C ALA A 37 12.39 5.51 -15.25
N ALA A 38 11.56 5.97 -16.18
CA ALA A 38 10.34 5.27 -16.58
C ALA A 38 10.71 4.17 -17.60
N GLN A 39 10.39 2.91 -17.29
CA GLN A 39 10.45 1.82 -18.28
C GLN A 39 9.12 1.76 -19.05
N PRO A 40 9.13 1.69 -20.40
CA PRO A 40 7.99 1.18 -21.15
C PRO A 40 8.12 -0.34 -21.35
N GLU A 41 7.04 -1.03 -21.00
CA GLU A 41 6.76 -2.44 -21.29
C GLU A 41 6.87 -2.76 -22.79
N SER A 42 7.38 -3.94 -23.14
CA SER A 42 7.42 -4.46 -24.51
C SER A 42 6.84 -5.88 -24.56
N ALA A 43 5.87 -6.11 -25.44
CA ALA A 43 5.55 -7.41 -26.02
C ALA A 43 5.37 -7.24 -27.55
N PRO A 44 5.69 -8.24 -28.38
CA PRO A 44 6.41 -8.01 -29.63
C PRO A 44 5.54 -8.19 -30.88
N ALA A 45 5.80 -7.36 -31.90
CA ALA A 45 5.49 -7.71 -33.29
C ALA A 45 6.57 -7.10 -34.20
N SER A 46 7.37 -8.00 -34.76
CA SER A 46 8.56 -7.72 -35.56
C SER A 46 8.20 -7.10 -36.91
N THR A 47 8.80 -5.95 -37.21
CA THR A 47 9.13 -5.57 -38.59
C THR A 47 10.53 -4.99 -38.57
N SER A 48 11.47 -5.77 -39.10
CA SER A 48 12.87 -5.45 -39.20
C SER A 48 13.09 -4.40 -40.29
N THR A 49 13.55 -3.21 -39.90
CA THR A 49 14.27 -2.30 -40.79
C THR A 49 15.61 -2.01 -40.13
N SER A 50 16.66 -2.54 -40.72
CA SER A 50 18.06 -2.27 -40.39
C SER A 50 18.35 -0.78 -40.58
N VAL A 51 18.58 -0.06 -39.48
CA VAL A 51 19.20 1.26 -39.49
C VAL A 51 20.23 1.27 -38.36
N SER A 52 21.43 1.68 -38.70
CA SER A 52 22.63 1.65 -37.88
C SER A 52 22.41 2.21 -36.47
N ASP A 53 22.90 1.44 -35.50
CA ASP A 53 22.98 1.74 -34.08
C ASP A 53 23.98 2.89 -33.85
N GLU A 54 23.48 4.11 -33.69
CA GLU A 54 24.19 5.18 -32.98
C GLU A 54 23.23 5.78 -31.94
N PRO A 55 23.64 5.90 -30.66
CA PRO A 55 22.80 6.51 -29.64
C PRO A 55 22.53 7.97 -30.04
N PRO A 56 21.26 8.44 -30.02
CA PRO A 56 20.98 9.82 -30.40
C PRO A 56 21.71 10.78 -29.46
N GLU A 57 22.64 11.55 -30.03
CA GLU A 57 23.41 12.56 -29.32
C GLU A 57 22.47 13.71 -28.91
N PHE A 58 21.94 13.64 -27.69
CA PHE A 58 21.09 14.68 -27.11
C PHE A 58 21.97 15.90 -26.73
N SER A 59 22.33 16.70 -27.73
CA SER A 59 22.98 17.98 -27.52
C SER A 59 21.92 19.07 -27.23
N PRO A 60 22.16 19.94 -26.25
CA PRO A 60 21.25 21.05 -26.00
C PRO A 60 21.23 21.99 -27.22
N PRO A 61 20.08 22.65 -27.52
CA PRO A 61 19.96 23.55 -28.66
C PRO A 61 20.98 24.69 -28.57
N ALA A 62 21.48 25.15 -29.71
CA ALA A 62 22.46 26.21 -29.79
C ALA A 62 22.00 27.45 -29.00
N GLY A 63 22.76 27.84 -27.96
CA GLY A 63 22.45 28.96 -27.07
C GLY A 63 21.78 28.62 -25.74
N PHE A 64 21.57 27.33 -25.41
CA PHE A 64 21.07 26.94 -24.09
C PHE A 64 22.15 27.11 -23.01
N ALA A 65 22.03 28.18 -22.22
CA ALA A 65 22.81 28.35 -21.00
C ALA A 65 22.11 27.60 -19.84
N PRO A 66 22.69 26.51 -19.29
CA PRO A 66 22.06 25.79 -18.20
C PRO A 66 21.92 26.73 -16.99
N PRO A 67 20.71 26.88 -16.41
CA PRO A 67 20.53 27.73 -15.25
C PRO A 67 21.31 27.15 -14.06
N VAL A 68 21.95 28.03 -13.29
CA VAL A 68 22.65 27.63 -12.06
C VAL A 68 21.65 26.93 -11.14
N PRO A 69 21.95 25.72 -10.62
CA PRO A 69 21.04 25.01 -9.74
C PRO A 69 20.78 25.85 -8.48
N ARG A 70 19.54 26.25 -8.28
CA ARG A 70 19.07 26.93 -7.06
C ARG A 70 18.28 25.92 -6.24
N ARG A 71 18.32 26.09 -4.91
CA ARG A 71 17.41 25.38 -4.02
C ARG A 71 15.97 25.75 -4.37
N LEU A 72 15.04 24.83 -4.11
CA LEU A 72 13.61 25.08 -4.28
C LEU A 72 13.25 26.38 -3.52
N ALA A 73 12.93 27.42 -4.28
CA ALA A 73 12.55 28.73 -3.74
C ALA A 73 11.07 28.94 -4.03
N ILE A 74 10.32 29.31 -3.00
CA ILE A 74 8.91 29.65 -3.13
C ILE A 74 8.83 31.04 -3.76
N LYS A 75 7.99 31.20 -4.78
CA LYS A 75 7.72 32.51 -5.38
C LYS A 75 7.10 33.44 -4.33
N GLU A 76 7.61 34.67 -4.22
CA GLU A 76 7.05 35.68 -3.34
C GLU A 76 5.55 35.87 -3.65
N GLY A 77 4.70 35.81 -2.62
CA GLY A 77 3.23 35.84 -2.74
C GLY A 77 2.53 34.48 -2.87
N GLN A 78 3.24 33.36 -3.09
CA GLN A 78 2.61 32.02 -3.14
C GLN A 78 2.58 31.27 -1.80
N LEU A 79 3.14 31.83 -0.72
CA LEU A 79 3.15 31.19 0.60
C LEU A 79 1.75 30.77 1.08
N GLY A 80 0.73 31.61 0.87
CA GLY A 80 -0.66 31.28 1.25
C GLY A 80 -1.23 30.09 0.47
N SER A 81 -0.94 30.00 -0.83
CA SER A 81 -1.38 28.87 -1.66
C SER A 81 -0.73 27.56 -1.24
N ILE A 82 0.56 27.61 -0.85
CA ILE A 82 1.30 26.44 -0.39
C ILE A 82 0.87 26.03 1.01
N ALA A 83 0.64 26.99 1.92
CA ALA A 83 0.09 26.72 3.24
C ALA A 83 -1.30 26.07 3.16
N GLY A 84 -2.16 26.59 2.26
CA GLY A 84 -3.47 26.01 1.99
C GLY A 84 -3.38 24.60 1.39
N ALA A 85 -2.46 24.36 0.45
CA ALA A 85 -2.24 23.02 -0.11
C ALA A 85 -1.66 22.03 0.93
N ALA A 86 -0.80 22.51 1.82
CA ALA A 86 -0.21 21.71 2.89
C ALA A 86 -1.22 21.32 3.97
N LEU A 87 -2.38 21.97 4.05
CA LEU A 87 -3.45 21.67 5.00
C LEU A 87 -3.92 20.20 4.89
N ALA A 88 -3.85 19.58 3.71
CA ALA A 88 -4.20 18.17 3.55
C ALA A 88 -3.27 17.23 4.34
N VAL A 89 -2.04 17.64 4.65
CA VAL A 89 -1.05 16.84 5.36
C VAL A 89 -1.43 16.57 6.81
N PRO A 90 -1.72 17.57 7.67
CA PRO A 90 -2.15 17.31 9.05
C PRO A 90 -3.48 16.57 9.09
N PHE A 91 -4.41 16.80 8.17
CA PHE A 91 -5.66 16.03 8.12
C PHE A 91 -5.41 14.56 7.76
N ARG A 92 -4.48 14.27 6.83
CA ARG A 92 -4.07 12.90 6.50
C ARG A 92 -3.30 12.22 7.62
N LEU A 93 -2.43 12.93 8.31
CA LEU A 93 -1.70 12.37 9.47
C LEU A 93 -2.63 12.21 10.68
N GLY A 94 -3.62 13.09 10.82
CA GLY A 94 -4.55 13.11 11.94
C GLY A 94 -5.65 12.05 11.86
N THR A 95 -5.82 11.36 10.73
CA THR A 95 -6.83 10.29 10.62
C THR A 95 -6.61 9.16 11.62
N GLY A 96 -5.34 8.90 12.00
CA GLY A 96 -4.98 7.91 13.02
C GLY A 96 -5.59 8.19 14.40
N LEU A 97 -5.87 9.45 14.76
CA LEU A 97 -6.47 9.78 16.06
C LEU A 97 -7.89 9.22 16.23
N PHE A 98 -8.59 8.93 15.12
CA PHE A 98 -9.93 8.35 15.15
C PHE A 98 -9.90 6.82 15.22
N VAL A 99 -8.72 6.19 15.16
CA VAL A 99 -8.57 4.75 15.29
C VAL A 99 -8.84 4.34 16.74
N GLN A 100 -9.60 3.24 16.91
CA GLN A 100 -9.98 2.75 18.22
C GLN A 100 -8.76 2.42 19.08
N GLY A 101 -8.64 3.16 20.19
CA GLY A 101 -7.56 2.96 21.15
C GLY A 101 -6.18 3.41 20.67
N TYR A 102 -6.12 4.29 19.66
CA TYR A 102 -4.90 4.96 19.25
C TYR A 102 -4.25 5.70 20.43
N SER A 103 -2.97 5.45 20.66
CA SER A 103 -2.18 6.10 21.69
C SER A 103 -0.75 6.28 21.22
N VAL A 104 -0.22 7.48 21.44
CA VAL A 104 1.15 7.88 21.08
C VAL A 104 1.92 8.13 22.36
N SER A 105 3.05 7.46 22.52
CA SER A 105 3.95 7.66 23.65
C SER A 105 5.37 7.93 23.17
N LEU A 106 6.03 8.91 23.77
CA LEU A 106 7.44 9.20 23.50
C LEU A 106 8.29 8.36 24.45
N VAL A 107 9.12 7.50 23.89
CA VAL A 107 9.92 6.53 24.65
C VAL A 107 11.39 6.64 24.25
N SER A 108 12.31 6.45 25.20
CA SER A 108 13.76 6.40 24.94
C SER A 108 14.10 5.28 23.95
N ALA A 109 15.19 5.47 23.19
CA ALA A 109 15.64 4.58 22.14
C ALA A 109 15.81 3.10 22.57
N ASP A 110 16.12 2.88 23.85
CA ASP A 110 16.47 1.57 24.42
C ASP A 110 15.26 0.66 24.72
N LYS A 111 14.05 1.23 24.76
CA LYS A 111 12.83 0.49 25.16
C LYS A 111 12.04 -0.08 23.98
N ILE A 112 12.41 0.24 22.74
CA ILE A 112 11.75 -0.29 21.53
C ILE A 112 12.70 -1.31 20.88
N PRO A 113 12.27 -2.56 20.71
CA PRO A 113 13.12 -3.60 20.14
C PRO A 113 13.38 -3.31 18.65
N ALA A 114 14.54 -3.74 18.14
CA ALA A 114 15.04 -3.34 16.82
C ALA A 114 14.20 -3.87 15.64
N ASP A 115 13.34 -4.86 15.89
CA ASP A 115 12.38 -5.44 14.94
C ASP A 115 11.08 -4.62 14.81
N GLN A 116 10.82 -3.70 15.75
CA GLN A 116 9.63 -2.87 15.74
C GLN A 116 9.87 -1.52 15.05
N TYR A 117 9.03 -1.19 14.08
CA TYR A 117 9.06 0.10 13.39
C TYR A 117 8.64 1.23 14.36
N SER A 118 9.46 2.28 14.46
CA SER A 118 9.17 3.49 15.24
C SER A 118 9.67 4.73 14.52
N LEU A 119 8.92 5.82 14.58
CA LEU A 119 9.40 7.11 14.09
C LEU A 119 10.38 7.71 15.09
N GLU A 120 11.58 8.05 14.64
CA GLU A 120 12.59 8.74 15.44
C GLU A 120 12.49 10.25 15.21
N PHE A 121 12.21 10.98 16.30
CA PHE A 121 12.14 12.44 16.27
C PHE A 121 12.92 13.00 17.45
N LEU A 122 13.99 13.75 17.16
CA LEU A 122 14.86 14.41 18.16
C LEU A 122 15.47 13.45 19.22
N GLY A 123 15.86 12.24 18.81
CA GLY A 123 16.44 11.23 19.72
C GLY A 123 15.40 10.52 20.60
N LEU A 124 14.11 10.84 20.44
CA LEU A 124 12.99 10.13 21.05
C LEU A 124 12.36 9.21 20.00
N LYS A 125 11.98 8.00 20.42
CA LYS A 125 11.19 7.11 19.57
C LYS A 125 9.71 7.29 19.88
N VAL A 126 8.91 7.47 18.85
CA VAL A 126 7.45 7.54 18.92
C VAL A 126 6.92 6.10 18.90
N ARG A 127 6.40 5.63 20.03
CA ARG A 127 5.68 4.37 20.14
C ARG A 127 4.19 4.63 19.92
N GLU A 128 3.71 4.18 18.77
CA GLU A 128 2.30 4.19 18.41
C GLU A 128 1.68 2.83 18.74
N THR A 129 0.53 2.84 19.39
CA THR A 129 -0.24 1.61 19.72
C THR A 129 -1.70 1.83 19.41
N SER A 130 -2.40 0.78 19.00
CA SER A 130 -3.86 0.78 18.79
C SER A 130 -4.48 -0.45 19.46
N LYS A 131 -5.79 -0.42 19.73
CA LYS A 131 -6.53 -1.55 20.33
C LYS A 131 -7.21 -2.43 19.27
N ILE A 132 -6.92 -2.22 17.98
CA ILE A 132 -7.56 -2.96 16.88
C ILE A 132 -7.32 -4.47 16.99
N ASP A 133 -6.14 -4.89 17.46
CA ASP A 133 -5.79 -6.30 17.61
C ASP A 133 -6.72 -7.07 18.57
N GLN A 134 -7.38 -6.36 19.49
CA GLN A 134 -8.35 -6.94 20.42
C GLN A 134 -9.71 -7.20 19.75
N CYS A 135 -9.98 -6.60 18.59
CA CYS A 135 -11.21 -6.80 17.85
C CYS A 135 -11.17 -8.17 17.16
N ARG A 136 -12.07 -9.07 17.56
CA ARG A 136 -12.19 -10.39 16.93
C ARG A 136 -12.61 -10.23 15.46
N ARG A 137 -11.69 -10.53 14.54
CA ARG A 137 -12.02 -10.63 13.11
C ARG A 137 -12.96 -11.81 12.85
N PRO A 138 -13.90 -11.69 11.91
CA PRO A 138 -14.77 -12.79 11.55
C PRO A 138 -13.97 -13.92 10.90
N GLU A 139 -14.39 -15.17 11.12
CA GLU A 139 -13.74 -16.35 10.51
C GLU A 139 -13.93 -16.41 9.00
N LYS A 140 -15.02 -15.81 8.49
CA LYS A 140 -15.31 -15.70 7.06
C LYS A 140 -15.25 -14.21 6.66
N PRO A 141 -14.39 -13.82 5.70
CA PRO A 141 -14.36 -12.47 5.19
C PRO A 141 -15.66 -12.18 4.43
N ILE A 142 -16.02 -10.90 4.34
CA ILE A 142 -17.23 -10.48 3.63
C ILE A 142 -16.99 -10.67 2.13
N GLU A 143 -17.94 -11.27 1.41
CA GLU A 143 -17.86 -11.38 -0.04
C GLU A 143 -18.63 -10.24 -0.69
N ILE A 144 -17.94 -9.40 -1.48
CA ILE A 144 -18.58 -8.29 -2.21
C ILE A 144 -18.52 -8.54 -3.71
N TYR A 145 -19.70 -8.64 -4.33
CA TYR A 145 -19.85 -8.70 -5.78
C TYR A 145 -20.06 -7.29 -6.30
N GLU A 146 -19.12 -6.81 -7.11
CA GLU A 146 -19.13 -5.44 -7.57
C GLU A 146 -18.81 -5.28 -9.06
N PHE A 147 -19.12 -4.10 -9.58
CA PHE A 147 -18.83 -3.71 -10.95
C PHE A 147 -18.05 -2.39 -10.95
N GLU A 148 -16.87 -2.38 -11.58
CA GLU A 148 -15.96 -1.22 -11.62
C GLU A 148 -16.63 0.07 -12.10
N GLY A 149 -17.50 -0.02 -13.11
CA GLY A 149 -18.20 1.13 -13.68
C GLY A 149 -19.44 1.61 -12.89
N CYS A 150 -19.74 1.02 -11.72
CA CYS A 150 -20.92 1.40 -10.93
C CYS A 150 -20.56 2.47 -9.88
N PRO A 151 -21.23 3.64 -9.86
CA PRO A 151 -20.98 4.68 -8.86
C PRO A 151 -21.34 4.23 -7.43
N PHE A 152 -22.28 3.30 -7.28
CA PHE A 152 -22.63 2.74 -5.96
C PHE A 152 -21.58 1.77 -5.43
N CYS A 153 -20.98 0.96 -6.31
CA CYS A 153 -19.89 0.05 -5.94
C CYS A 153 -18.65 0.85 -5.50
N ARG A 154 -18.35 1.97 -6.17
CA ARG A 154 -17.28 2.88 -5.76
C ARG A 154 -17.45 3.38 -4.32
N LYS A 155 -18.67 3.78 -3.93
CA LYS A 155 -18.94 4.21 -2.54
C LYS A 155 -18.66 3.11 -1.53
N VAL A 156 -19.05 1.87 -1.85
CA VAL A 156 -18.79 0.72 -0.97
C VAL A 156 -17.29 0.45 -0.85
N ARG A 157 -16.53 0.49 -1.96
CA ARG A 157 -15.07 0.37 -1.93
C ARG A 157 -14.40 1.44 -1.07
N GLU A 158 -14.84 2.69 -1.20
CA GLU A 158 -14.33 3.80 -0.39
C GLU A 158 -14.60 3.54 1.12
N MET A 159 -15.80 3.08 1.48
CA MET A 159 -16.12 2.78 2.89
C MET A 159 -15.39 1.54 3.43
N VAL A 160 -15.23 0.48 2.62
CA VAL A 160 -14.45 -0.71 3.01
C VAL A 160 -13.01 -0.33 3.33
N ALA A 161 -12.40 0.56 2.53
CA ALA A 161 -11.06 1.05 2.78
C ALA A 161 -10.99 1.96 4.02
N VAL A 162 -11.99 2.81 4.25
CA VAL A 162 -12.05 3.68 5.44
C VAL A 162 -12.21 2.89 6.73
N LEU A 163 -12.96 1.78 6.69
CA LEU A 163 -13.25 0.94 7.85
C LEU A 163 -12.21 -0.18 8.07
N ASP A 164 -11.23 -0.32 7.18
CA ASP A 164 -10.22 -1.40 7.21
C ASP A 164 -10.84 -2.81 7.35
N LEU A 165 -11.87 -3.08 6.54
CA LEU A 165 -12.57 -4.36 6.55
C LEU A 165 -11.88 -5.38 5.65
N ASP A 166 -11.74 -6.62 6.14
CA ASP A 166 -11.27 -7.75 5.32
C ASP A 166 -12.39 -8.23 4.40
N VAL A 167 -12.22 -7.98 3.10
CA VAL A 167 -13.24 -8.24 2.08
C VAL A 167 -12.64 -9.00 0.91
N LEU A 168 -13.40 -9.97 0.38
CA LEU A 168 -13.14 -10.62 -0.90
C LEU A 168 -13.99 -9.97 -1.99
N PHE A 169 -13.33 -9.34 -2.97
CA PHE A 169 -13.99 -8.71 -4.10
C PHE A 169 -14.15 -9.67 -5.29
N TYR A 170 -15.39 -9.86 -5.75
CA TYR A 170 -15.74 -10.63 -6.93
C TYR A 170 -16.18 -9.70 -8.07
N PRO A 171 -15.32 -9.47 -9.09
CA PRO A 171 -15.64 -8.54 -10.16
C PRO A 171 -16.73 -9.12 -11.08
N CYS A 172 -17.77 -8.32 -11.32
CA CYS A 172 -18.92 -8.65 -12.15
C CYS A 172 -19.00 -7.68 -13.36
N PRO A 173 -18.09 -7.80 -14.36
CA PRO A 173 -18.12 -6.95 -15.54
C PRO A 173 -19.45 -7.07 -16.30
N GLN A 174 -19.69 -6.12 -17.21
CA GLN A 174 -20.84 -6.20 -18.10
C GLN A 174 -20.81 -7.51 -18.88
N LYS A 175 -21.89 -8.30 -18.79
CA LYS A 175 -22.02 -9.62 -19.44
C LYS A 175 -20.98 -10.68 -19.02
N GLY A 176 -20.30 -10.52 -17.88
CA GLY A 176 -19.37 -11.54 -17.37
C GLY A 176 -20.07 -12.88 -17.04
N PRO A 177 -19.49 -14.04 -17.39
CA PRO A 177 -20.15 -15.34 -17.23
C PRO A 177 -19.97 -15.97 -15.83
N THR A 178 -18.96 -15.57 -15.05
CA THR A 178 -18.54 -16.32 -13.84
C THR A 178 -19.33 -15.93 -12.58
N PHE A 179 -19.19 -14.69 -12.11
CA PHE A 179 -19.72 -14.26 -10.80
C PHE A 179 -21.13 -13.64 -10.88
N ARG A 180 -21.47 -13.09 -12.05
CA ARG A 180 -22.77 -12.46 -12.31
C ARG A 180 -23.98 -13.42 -12.22
N PRO A 181 -23.92 -14.70 -12.68
CA PRO A 181 -25.03 -15.62 -12.44
C PRO A 181 -25.16 -15.99 -10.95
N LYS A 182 -24.06 -16.11 -10.21
CA LYS A 182 -24.09 -16.40 -8.76
C LYS A 182 -24.92 -15.35 -7.99
N VAL A 183 -24.81 -14.07 -8.34
CA VAL A 183 -25.62 -13.00 -7.73
C VAL A 183 -27.11 -13.11 -8.11
N LEU A 184 -27.43 -13.58 -9.32
CA LEU A 184 -28.83 -13.86 -9.68
C LEU A 184 -29.39 -15.03 -8.86
N GLU A 185 -28.59 -16.07 -8.66
CA GLU A 185 -28.98 -17.25 -7.87
C GLU A 185 -29.17 -16.91 -6.38
N MET A 186 -28.24 -16.16 -5.79
CA MET A 186 -28.28 -15.78 -4.37
C MET A 186 -29.25 -14.61 -4.08
N GLY A 187 -29.24 -13.59 -4.93
CA GLY A 187 -29.97 -12.33 -4.71
C GLY A 187 -31.27 -12.20 -5.50
N GLY A 188 -31.59 -13.13 -6.40
CA GLY A 188 -32.79 -13.11 -7.27
C GLY A 188 -32.79 -12.01 -8.34
N LYS A 189 -31.90 -11.02 -8.23
CA LYS A 189 -31.79 -9.86 -9.13
C LYS A 189 -30.32 -9.54 -9.39
N LYS A 190 -30.03 -9.06 -10.60
CA LYS A 190 -28.67 -8.62 -10.99
C LYS A 190 -28.38 -7.19 -10.48
N GLN A 191 -28.44 -7.00 -9.17
CA GLN A 191 -28.19 -5.71 -8.52
C GLN A 191 -26.80 -5.70 -7.87
N PHE A 192 -26.04 -4.64 -8.12
CA PHE A 192 -24.70 -4.42 -7.57
C PHE A 192 -24.64 -3.07 -6.89
N PRO A 193 -23.92 -2.90 -5.76
CA PRO A 193 -23.14 -3.92 -5.04
C PRO A 193 -24.02 -4.97 -4.33
N TYR A 194 -23.52 -6.20 -4.20
CA TYR A 194 -24.17 -7.27 -3.43
C TYR A 194 -23.17 -7.86 -2.43
N MET A 195 -23.60 -8.05 -1.19
CA MET A 195 -22.74 -8.49 -0.07
C MET A 195 -23.30 -9.78 0.52
N VAL A 196 -22.42 -10.74 0.85
CA VAL A 196 -22.73 -12.02 1.51
C VAL A 196 -21.92 -12.16 2.77
#